data_AF-A0AAN8G906-F1
#
_entry.id   AF-A0AAN8G906-F1
#
_cell.length_a   1.000
_cell.length_b   1.000
_cell.length_c   1.000
_cell.angle_alpha   90.00
_cell.angle_beta   90.00
_cell.angle_gamma   90.00
#
_symmetry.space_group_name_H-M   'P 1'
#
loop_
_entity.id
_entity.type
_entity.pdbx_description
1 polymer ?
#
loop_
_entity_poly.entity_id
_entity_poly.type
_entity_poly.pdbx_seq_one_letter_code
_entity_poly.pdbx_strand_id
1 'polypeptide(L)'
;EYPVIHVNGDHPEDVVKATRLAIEYREKFRKDVFINMVCFRRWGHNELDDPSFTQPIMYRVIEGRESVPRQYADELIDQGLLTEDEVKQEKDAHTAKLMESFKAVDSTPPV
;
A
#
# COMPACT_ATOMS: atom_id res chain seq x y z
N GLU A 1 26.53 8.40 11.56
CA GLU A 1 25.76 7.70 10.52
C GLU A 1 24.47 7.19 11.11
N TYR A 2 23.39 7.15 10.32
CA TYR A 2 22.07 6.66 10.73
C TYR A 2 21.76 5.35 10.00
N PRO A 3 21.17 4.35 10.67
CA PRO A 3 20.81 3.10 10.01
C PRO A 3 19.72 3.32 8.95
N VAL A 4 19.84 2.59 7.84
CA VAL A 4 18.85 2.52 6.78
C VAL A 4 18.41 1.07 6.62
N ILE A 5 17.12 0.82 6.80
CA ILE A 5 16.50 -0.49 6.61
C ILE A 5 15.86 -0.50 5.24
N HIS A 6 16.33 -1.36 4.35
CA HIS A 6 15.74 -1.55 3.03
C HIS A 6 14.70 -2.67 3.09
N VAL A 7 13.51 -2.44 2.56
CA VAL A 7 12.43 -3.43 2.58
C VAL A 7 11.62 -3.37 1.29
N ASN A 8 11.20 -4.54 0.79
CA ASN A 8 10.32 -4.63 -0.37
C ASN A 8 8.88 -4.33 0.05
N GLY A 9 8.26 -3.32 -0.56
CA GLY A 9 6.86 -2.94 -0.32
C GLY A 9 5.85 -3.98 -0.80
N ASP A 10 6.26 -4.93 -1.66
CA ASP A 10 5.43 -6.03 -2.13
C ASP A 10 5.24 -7.13 -1.07
N HIS A 11 5.98 -7.08 0.06
CA HIS A 11 5.87 -8.01 1.18
C HIS A 11 5.44 -7.28 2.46
N PRO A 12 4.13 -7.10 2.70
CA PRO A 12 3.62 -6.32 3.81
C PRO A 12 4.11 -6.77 5.19
N GLU A 13 4.29 -8.07 5.42
CA GLU A 13 4.81 -8.58 6.70
C GLU A 13 6.24 -8.14 6.98
N ASP A 14 7.09 -8.08 5.96
CA ASP A 14 8.47 -7.62 6.11
C ASP A 14 8.52 -6.12 6.35
N VAL A 15 7.62 -5.35 5.76
CA VAL A 15 7.43 -3.92 6.08
C VAL A 15 7.07 -3.75 7.55
N VAL A 16 6.21 -4.61 8.10
CA VAL A 16 5.88 -4.61 9.55
C VAL A 16 7.11 -4.94 10.39
N LYS A 17 7.91 -5.96 10.01
CA LYS A 17 9.16 -6.30 10.73
C LYS A 17 10.18 -5.15 10.69
N ALA A 18 10.38 -4.53 9.52
CA ALA A 18 11.25 -3.37 9.34
C ALA A 18 10.79 -2.19 10.22
N THR A 19 9.48 -1.97 10.30
CA THR A 19 8.88 -0.92 11.14
C THR A 19 9.12 -1.18 12.62
N ARG A 20 8.90 -2.42 13.10
CA ARG A 20 9.19 -2.81 14.49
C ARG A 20 10.66 -2.58 14.83
N LEU A 21 11.58 -3.02 13.98
CA LEU A 21 13.01 -2.83 14.15
C LEU A 21 13.41 -1.34 14.21
N ALA A 22 12.83 -0.51 13.34
CA ALA A 22 13.07 0.93 13.34
C ALA A 22 12.60 1.59 14.64
N ILE A 23 11.40 1.22 15.12
CA ILE A 23 10.87 1.73 16.39
C ILE A 23 11.77 1.31 17.56
N GLU A 24 12.14 0.04 17.66
CA GLU A 24 13.03 -0.47 18.71
C GLU A 24 14.39 0.26 18.71
N TYR A 25 14.97 0.50 17.52
CA TYR A 25 16.19 1.29 17.41
C TYR A 25 15.99 2.73 17.91
N ARG A 26 14.91 3.39 17.47
CA ARG A 26 14.60 4.77 17.86
C ARG A 26 14.39 4.89 19.37
N GLU A 27 13.71 3.93 20.00
CA GLU A 27 13.46 3.91 21.44
C GLU A 27 14.73 3.66 22.25
N LYS A 28 15.55 2.69 21.81
CA LYS A 28 16.78 2.30 22.52
C LYS A 28 17.87 3.36 22.42
N PHE A 29 18.08 3.91 21.22
CA PHE A 29 19.23 4.78 20.95
C PHE A 29 18.87 6.25 20.84
N ARG A 30 17.58 6.60 20.76
CA ARG A 30 17.08 7.98 20.62
C ARG A 30 17.73 8.74 19.46
N LYS A 31 17.92 8.02 18.34
CA LYS A 31 18.51 8.53 17.10
C LYS A 31 17.60 8.21 15.91
N ASP A 32 17.80 8.97 14.83
CA ASP A 32 17.07 8.76 13.59
C ASP A 32 17.42 7.42 12.95
N VAL A 33 16.45 6.86 12.25
CA VAL A 33 16.52 5.63 11.47
C VAL A 33 15.62 5.80 10.26
N PHE A 34 16.07 5.33 9.11
CA PHE A 34 15.32 5.43 7.86
C PHE A 34 14.83 4.05 7.43
N ILE A 35 13.58 3.99 6.97
CA ILE A 35 13.07 2.83 6.24
C ILE A 35 13.00 3.23 4.77
N ASN A 36 13.83 2.59 3.95
CA ASN A 36 13.75 2.67 2.50
C ASN A 36 12.80 1.57 2.01
N MET A 37 11.52 1.90 1.91
CA MET A 37 10.50 1.02 1.35
C MET A 37 10.53 1.11 -0.17
N VAL A 38 11.03 0.06 -0.80
CA VAL A 38 11.10 -0.05 -2.27
C VAL A 38 9.72 -0.43 -2.78
N CYS A 39 9.09 0.47 -3.52
CA CYS A 39 7.77 0.29 -4.10
C CYS A 39 7.72 0.86 -5.53
N PHE A 40 6.53 0.85 -6.13
CA PHE A 40 6.30 1.41 -7.46
C PHE A 40 5.14 2.42 -7.44
N ARG A 41 5.04 3.23 -8.49
CA ARG A 41 3.92 4.13 -8.72
C ARG A 41 3.03 3.54 -9.81
N ARG A 42 1.76 3.27 -9.50
CA ARG A 42 0.85 2.59 -10.43
C ARG A 42 0.49 3.45 -11.64
N TRP A 43 0.33 4.76 -11.44
CA TRP A 43 -0.04 5.74 -12.46
C TRP A 43 1.09 6.75 -12.69
N GLY A 44 0.85 7.73 -13.57
CA GLY A 44 1.77 8.84 -13.83
C GLY A 44 2.10 9.67 -12.59
N HIS A 45 2.81 10.79 -12.75
CA HIS A 45 3.11 11.66 -11.61
C HIS A 45 1.83 12.14 -10.92
N ASN A 46 0.78 12.32 -11.71
CA ASN A 46 -0.61 12.40 -11.30
C ASN A 46 -1.44 11.41 -12.15
N GLU A 47 -2.71 11.23 -11.82
CA GLU A 47 -3.59 10.23 -12.45
C GLU A 47 -3.94 10.55 -13.92
N LEU A 48 -3.75 11.80 -14.36
CA LEU A 48 -4.00 12.25 -15.74
C LEU A 48 -2.73 12.25 -16.60
N ASP A 49 -1.58 11.95 -16.00
CA ASP A 49 -0.28 11.92 -16.67
C ASP A 49 0.00 10.53 -17.23
N ASP A 50 0.54 10.48 -18.46
CA ASP A 50 0.93 9.23 -19.12
C ASP A 50 2.44 9.01 -18.95
N PRO A 51 2.85 8.08 -18.08
CA PRO A 51 4.24 7.84 -17.79
C PRO A 51 4.97 7.02 -18.86
N SER A 52 4.24 6.40 -19.80
CA SER A 52 4.83 5.54 -20.83
C SER A 52 5.74 6.32 -21.78
N PHE A 53 5.55 7.63 -21.91
CA PHE A 53 6.39 8.50 -22.74
C PHE A 53 7.86 8.56 -22.28
N THR A 54 8.11 8.45 -20.97
CA THR A 54 9.47 8.56 -20.41
C THR A 54 9.95 7.27 -19.75
N GLN A 55 9.04 6.42 -19.28
CA GLN A 55 9.36 5.21 -18.50
C GLN A 55 8.67 3.95 -19.06
N PRO A 56 8.72 3.67 -20.38
CA PRO A 56 7.90 2.63 -21.02
C PRO A 56 8.19 1.21 -20.52
N ILE A 57 9.46 0.88 -20.25
CA ILE A 57 9.86 -0.46 -19.79
C ILE A 57 9.33 -0.70 -18.37
N MET A 58 9.47 0.30 -17.49
CA MET A 58 9.01 0.21 -16.11
C MET A 58 7.49 0.04 -16.04
N TYR A 59 6.74 0.84 -16.79
CA TYR A 59 5.28 0.76 -16.77
C TYR A 59 4.75 -0.52 -17.44
N ARG A 60 5.44 -1.08 -18.44
CA ARG A 60 5.12 -2.42 -18.95
C ARG A 60 5.21 -3.50 -17.87
N VAL A 61 6.23 -3.44 -17.01
CA VAL A 61 6.37 -4.38 -15.87
C VAL A 61 5.27 -4.13 -14.85
N ILE A 62 4.97 -2.86 -14.53
CA ILE A 62 3.93 -2.49 -13.56
C ILE A 62 2.54 -2.90 -14.04
N GLU A 63 2.23 -2.75 -15.33
CA GLU A 63 0.93 -3.14 -15.90
C GLU A 63 0.71 -4.66 -15.89
N GLY A 64 1.78 -5.44 -16.14
CA GLY A 64 1.73 -6.90 -16.19
C GLY A 64 1.69 -7.59 -14.83
N ARG A 65 1.73 -6.83 -13.72
CA ARG A 65 1.67 -7.36 -12.36
C ARG A 65 0.37 -6.98 -11.65
N GLU A 66 -0.03 -7.83 -10.71
CA GLU A 66 -1.11 -7.55 -9.78
C GLU A 66 -0.71 -6.49 -8.75
N SER A 67 -1.72 -5.89 -8.12
CA SER A 67 -1.51 -4.92 -7.04
C SER A 67 -1.07 -5.62 -5.77
N VAL A 68 -0.26 -4.94 -4.95
CA VAL A 68 0.21 -5.47 -3.65
C VAL A 68 -0.94 -5.99 -2.77
N PRO A 69 -2.10 -5.30 -2.64
CA PRO A 69 -3.21 -5.83 -1.84
C PRO A 69 -3.80 -7.12 -2.41
N ARG A 70 -3.86 -7.29 -3.74
CA ARG A 70 -4.34 -8.53 -4.37
C ARG A 70 -3.36 -9.67 -4.11
N GLN A 71 -2.07 -9.44 -4.40
CA GLN A 71 -1.01 -10.43 -4.18
C GLN A 71 -1.00 -10.94 -2.73
N TYR A 72 -1.08 -10.04 -1.75
CA TYR A 72 -1.10 -10.44 -0.34
C TYR A 72 -2.41 -11.14 0.07
N ALA A 73 -3.54 -10.75 -0.52
CA ALA A 73 -4.80 -11.46 -0.30
C ALA A 73 -4.75 -12.90 -0.85
N ASP A 74 -4.18 -13.09 -2.06
CA ASP A 74 -3.98 -14.43 -2.64
C ASP A 74 -3.07 -15.29 -1.76
N GLU A 75 -1.96 -14.74 -1.26
CA GLU A 75 -1.07 -15.46 -0.34
C GLU A 75 -1.79 -15.93 0.93
N LEU A 76 -2.70 -15.12 1.48
CA LEU A 76 -3.49 -15.48 2.67
C LEU A 76 -4.58 -16.51 2.36
N ILE A 77 -5.19 -16.45 1.17
CA ILE A 77 -6.16 -17.44 0.70
C ILE A 77 -5.47 -18.79 0.48
N ASP A 78 -4.29 -18.80 -0.14
CA ASP A 78 -3.49 -20.01 -0.36
C ASP A 78 -3.06 -20.66 0.97
N GLN A 79 -2.85 -19.86 2.01
CA GLN A 79 -2.60 -20.31 3.37
C GLN A 79 -3.86 -20.78 4.13
N GLY A 80 -5.05 -20.59 3.55
CA GLY A 80 -6.33 -20.90 4.18
C GLY A 80 -6.70 -19.98 5.34
N LEU A 81 -6.07 -18.81 5.43
CA LEU A 81 -6.32 -17.80 6.48
C LEU A 81 -7.47 -16.87 6.13
N LEU A 82 -7.79 -16.74 4.83
CA LEU A 82 -8.90 -15.96 4.30
C LEU A 82 -9.59 -16.71 3.16
N THR A 83 -10.79 -16.27 2.83
CA THR A 83 -11.55 -16.69 1.66
C THR A 83 -11.72 -15.53 0.67
N GLU A 84 -11.95 -15.85 -0.61
CA GLU A 84 -12.23 -14.83 -1.64
C GLU A 84 -13.47 -13.99 -1.30
N ASP A 85 -14.47 -14.61 -0.67
CA ASP A 85 -15.69 -13.93 -0.22
C ASP A 85 -15.41 -12.91 0.89
N GLU A 86 -14.55 -13.22 1.85
CA GLU A 86 -14.13 -12.28 2.90
C GLU A 86 -13.37 -11.08 2.32
N VAL A 87 -12.45 -11.33 1.37
CA VAL A 87 -11.71 -10.26 0.68
C VAL A 87 -12.67 -9.34 -0.08
N LYS A 88 -13.64 -9.92 -0.79
CA LYS A 88 -14.66 -9.15 -1.51
C LYS A 88 -15.54 -8.34 -0.54
N GLN A 89 -15.97 -8.96 0.55
CA GLN A 89 -16.83 -8.31 1.55
C GLN A 89 -16.14 -7.08 2.17
N GLU A 90 -14.85 -7.19 2.50
CA GLU A 90 -14.07 -6.05 3.03
C GLU A 90 -14.00 -4.88 2.04
N LYS A 91 -13.74 -5.17 0.76
CA LYS A 91 -13.70 -4.14 -0.30
C LYS A 91 -15.05 -3.46 -0.51
N ASP A 92 -16.12 -4.24 -0.52
CA ASP A 92 -17.49 -3.75 -0.69
C ASP A 92 -17.91 -2.90 0.51
N ALA A 93 -17.61 -3.37 1.73
CA ALA A 93 -17.88 -2.63 2.97
C ALA A 93 -17.13 -1.30 3.02
N HIS A 94 -15.84 -1.28 2.64
CA HIS A 94 -15.06 -0.05 2.61
C HIS A 94 -15.62 0.95 1.58
N THR A 95 -15.99 0.46 0.40
CA THR A 95 -16.59 1.30 -0.65
C THR A 95 -17.94 1.87 -0.21
N ALA A 96 -18.79 1.05 0.43
CA ALA A 96 -20.07 1.49 0.97
C ALA A 96 -19.90 2.61 2.01
N LYS A 97 -18.90 2.50 2.89
CA LYS A 97 -18.58 3.54 3.88
C LYS A 97 -18.15 4.86 3.22
N LEU A 98 -17.34 4.79 2.16
CA LEU A 98 -16.94 5.97 1.40
C LEU A 98 -18.15 6.62 0.70
N MET A 99 -19.05 5.81 0.13
CA MET A 99 -20.28 6.30 -0.49
C MET A 99 -21.25 6.94 0.50
N GLU A 100 -21.39 6.37 1.69
CA GLU A 100 -22.17 6.96 2.78
C GLU A 100 -21.61 8.33 3.17
N SER A 101 -20.29 8.41 3.37
CA SER A 101 -19.60 9.66 3.70
C SER A 101 -19.77 10.71 2.60
N PHE A 102 -19.70 10.29 1.33
CA PHE A 102 -19.94 11.18 0.18
C PHE A 102 -21.36 11.75 0.17
N LYS A 103 -22.38 10.91 0.39
CA LYS A 103 -23.79 11.35 0.46
C LYS A 103 -24.05 12.30 1.63
N ALA A 104 -23.34 12.11 2.75
CA ALA A 104 -23.48 12.99 3.91
C ALA A 104 -23.01 14.44 3.64
N VAL A 105 -22.15 14.66 2.63
CA VAL A 105 -21.72 16.01 2.23
C VAL A 105 -22.90 16.86 1.77
N ASP A 106 -23.87 16.29 1.06
CA ASP A 106 -25.07 17.01 0.61
C ASP A 106 -25.90 17.58 1.78
N SER A 107 -25.76 16.97 2.97
CA SER A 107 -26.43 17.37 4.20
C SER A 107 -25.57 18.22 5.14
N THR A 108 -24.31 18.45 4.81
CA THR A 108 -23.38 19.23 5.65
C THR A 108 -23.39 20.69 5.19
N PRO A 109 -23.78 21.66 6.04
CA PRO A 109 -23.73 23.06 5.66
C PRO A 109 -22.28 23.48 5.36
N PRO A 110 -22.05 24.33 4.33
CA PRO A 110 -20.71 24.78 3.99
C PRO A 110 -20.09 25.52 5.18
N VAL A 111 -18.81 25.20 5.47
CA VAL A 111 -17.97 25.85 6.49
C VAL A 111 -17.46 27.19 5.97
#